data_AF-A0A6B0RRG5-F1
#
_entry.id   AF-A0A6B0RRG5-F1
#
_cell.length_a   1.000
_cell.length_b   1.000
_cell.length_c   1.000
_cell.angle_alpha   90.00
_cell.angle_beta   90.00
_cell.angle_gamma   90.00
#
_symmetry.space_group_name_H-M   'P 1'
#
loop_
_entity.id
_entity.type
_entity.pdbx_description
1 polymer ?
#
loop_
_entity_poly.entity_id
_entity_poly.type
_entity_poly.pdbx_seq_one_letter_code
_entity_poly.pdbx_strand_id
1 'polypeptide(L)'
;MEIICDNVGKDWRRLARHLGVSDVKIEAIEEKYPRNLAEQVRELLRVWKNSTRENAAVSCLVGALRGCQLNVVADLIEEDQRARALQSGSANPGSFTAWDSGSAALGAS
;
A
#
# COMPACT_ATOMS: atom_id res chain seq x y z
N MET A 1 -1.85 7.52 -1.40
CA MET A 1 -2.01 7.35 -2.87
C MET A 1 -2.23 8.67 -3.62
N GLU A 2 -2.52 9.80 -2.96
CA GLU A 2 -2.70 11.10 -3.64
C GLU A 2 -1.43 11.60 -4.36
N ILE A 3 -0.26 11.17 -3.91
CA ILE A 3 1.04 11.50 -4.50
C ILE A 3 1.20 10.93 -5.92
N ILE A 4 0.53 9.82 -6.22
CA ILE A 4 0.49 9.22 -7.56
C ILE A 4 -0.43 10.07 -8.47
N CYS A 5 -1.55 10.58 -7.94
CA CYS A 5 -2.53 11.35 -8.71
C CYS A 5 -1.95 12.65 -9.27
N ASP A 6 -1.09 13.33 -8.50
CA ASP A 6 -0.48 14.61 -8.90
C ASP A 6 0.69 14.43 -9.88
N ASN A 7 1.46 13.34 -9.72
CA ASN A 7 2.68 13.10 -10.51
C ASN A 7 2.46 12.29 -11.80
N VAL A 8 1.44 11.42 -11.85
CA VAL A 8 1.16 10.59 -13.04
C VAL A 8 0.47 11.40 -14.13
N GLY A 9 -0.51 12.24 -13.77
CA GLY A 9 -1.25 13.07 -14.71
C GLY A 9 -1.67 12.34 -15.99
N LYS A 10 -1.07 12.73 -17.12
CA LYS A 10 -1.38 12.22 -18.48
C LYS A 10 -0.83 10.82 -18.75
N ASP A 11 0.17 10.38 -18.00
CA ASP A 11 0.83 9.08 -18.19
C ASP A 11 0.09 7.92 -17.51
N TRP A 12 -1.10 8.17 -16.95
CA TRP A 12 -1.88 7.15 -16.24
C TRP A 12 -2.26 5.96 -17.12
N ARG A 13 -2.49 6.16 -18.42
CA ARG A 13 -2.75 5.07 -19.38
C ARG A 13 -1.51 4.20 -19.58
N ARG A 14 -0.33 4.79 -19.53
CA ARG A 14 0.94 4.05 -19.62
C ARG A 14 1.18 3.25 -18.36
N LEU A 15 0.92 3.86 -17.19
CA LEU A 15 0.96 3.17 -15.91
C LEU A 15 -0.03 2.00 -15.87
N ALA A 16 -1.26 2.19 -16.36
CA ALA A 16 -2.28 1.15 -16.39
C ALA A 16 -1.85 -0.08 -17.19
N ARG A 17 -1.23 0.13 -18.35
CA ARG A 17 -0.68 -0.96 -19.18
C ARG A 17 0.47 -1.67 -18.48
N HIS A 18 1.36 -0.94 -17.80
CA HIS A 18 2.42 -1.56 -16.98
C HIS A 18 1.88 -2.37 -15.80
N LEU A 19 0.73 -1.97 -15.25
CA LEU A 19 0.03 -2.70 -14.19
C LEU A 19 -0.77 -3.91 -14.71
N GLY A 20 -0.77 -4.18 -16.01
CA GLY A 20 -1.50 -5.29 -16.61
C GLY A 20 -3.02 -5.08 -16.64
N VAL A 21 -3.48 -3.83 -16.56
CA VAL A 21 -4.90 -3.49 -16.70
C VAL A 21 -5.25 -3.51 -18.20
N SER A 22 -6.27 -4.28 -18.56
CA SER A 22 -6.78 -4.39 -19.93
C SER A 22 -7.21 -3.02 -20.48
N ASP A 23 -6.92 -2.77 -21.75
CA ASP A 23 -7.32 -1.55 -22.47
C ASP A 23 -8.83 -1.26 -22.36
N VAL A 24 -9.69 -2.29 -22.35
CA VAL A 24 -11.14 -2.14 -22.14
C VAL A 24 -11.45 -1.47 -20.80
N LYS A 25 -10.71 -1.82 -19.74
CA LYS A 25 -10.89 -1.19 -18.43
C LYS A 25 -10.30 0.22 -18.40
N ILE A 26 -9.24 0.48 -19.16
CA ILE A 26 -8.64 1.81 -19.30
C ILE A 26 -9.64 2.75 -19.98
N GLU A 27 -10.25 2.33 -21.08
CA GLU A 27 -11.30 3.12 -21.77
C GLU A 27 -12.49 3.37 -20.85
N ALA A 28 -12.98 2.35 -20.13
CA ALA A 28 -14.08 2.52 -19.18
C ALA A 28 -13.76 3.54 -18.06
N ILE A 29 -12.51 3.59 -17.58
CA ILE A 29 -12.07 4.58 -16.58
C ILE A 29 -12.01 5.98 -17.21
N GLU A 30 -11.51 6.09 -18.46
CA GLU A 30 -11.43 7.35 -19.19
C GLU A 30 -12.82 7.95 -19.43
N GLU A 31 -13.78 7.12 -19.87
CA GLU A 31 -15.18 7.52 -20.08
C GLU A 31 -15.89 7.89 -18.78
N LYS A 32 -15.60 7.19 -17.68
CA LYS A 32 -16.19 7.46 -16.36
C LYS A 32 -15.70 8.77 -15.76
N TYR A 33 -14.45 9.17 -16.05
CA TYR A 33 -13.82 10.36 -15.48
C TYR A 33 -13.05 11.21 -16.52
N PRO A 34 -13.71 11.75 -17.56
CA PRO A 34 -13.04 12.28 -18.76
C PRO A 34 -12.20 13.56 -18.54
N ARG A 35 -12.34 14.25 -17.39
CA ARG A 35 -11.58 15.46 -17.05
C ARG A 35 -10.88 15.39 -15.69
N ASN A 36 -10.98 14.27 -15.00
CA ASN A 36 -10.45 14.11 -13.65
C ASN A 36 -9.36 13.04 -13.63
N LEU A 37 -8.15 13.42 -14.02
CA LEU A 37 -6.98 12.54 -14.04
C LEU A 37 -6.72 11.91 -12.65
N ALA A 38 -6.93 12.69 -11.58
CA ALA A 38 -6.80 12.20 -10.21
C ALA A 38 -7.76 11.04 -9.91
N GLU A 39 -9.02 11.15 -10.36
CA GLU A 39 -10.03 10.10 -10.19
C GLU A 39 -9.78 8.91 -11.12
N GLN A 40 -9.30 9.14 -12.35
CA GLN A 40 -8.87 8.07 -13.26
C GLN A 40 -7.76 7.22 -12.63
N VAL A 41 -6.74 7.86 -12.08
CA VAL A 41 -5.63 7.18 -11.38
C VAL A 41 -6.14 6.43 -10.14
N ARG A 42 -7.04 7.03 -9.35
CA ARG A 42 -7.63 6.37 -8.17
C ARG A 42 -8.42 5.11 -8.55
N GLU A 43 -9.24 5.19 -9.59
CA GLU A 43 -10.03 4.05 -10.05
C GLU A 43 -9.13 2.96 -10.66
N LEU A 44 -8.10 3.34 -11.43
CA LEU A 44 -7.09 2.42 -11.93
C LEU A 44 -6.45 1.61 -10.79
N LEU A 45 -5.99 2.29 -9.75
CA LEU A 45 -5.36 1.65 -8.59
C LEU A 45 -6.34 0.74 -7.84
N ARG A 46 -7.63 1.12 -7.75
CA ARG A 46 -8.68 0.23 -7.20
C ARG A 46 -8.86 -1.03 -8.02
N VAL A 47 -9.00 -0.88 -9.34
CA VAL A 47 -9.19 -2.00 -10.28
C VAL A 47 -8.02 -2.96 -10.23
N TRP A 48 -6.79 -2.42 -10.24
CA TRP A 48 -5.58 -3.22 -10.15
C TRP A 48 -5.47 -3.93 -8.79
N LYS A 49 -5.74 -3.23 -7.68
CA LYS A 49 -5.72 -3.83 -6.33
C LYS A 49 -6.76 -4.94 -6.19
N ASN A 50 -7.96 -4.77 -6.76
CA ASN A 50 -8.99 -5.81 -6.74
C ASN A 50 -8.63 -7.02 -7.61
N SER A 51 -7.81 -6.82 -8.64
CA SER A 51 -7.36 -7.89 -9.53
C SER A 51 -6.17 -8.69 -8.98
N THR A 52 -5.44 -8.16 -8.00
CA THR A 52 -4.24 -8.78 -7.43
C THR A 52 -4.54 -9.34 -6.03
N ARG A 53 -4.51 -10.68 -5.85
CA ARG A 53 -4.77 -11.30 -4.54
C ARG A 53 -3.58 -11.14 -3.57
N GLU A 54 -3.82 -10.32 -2.56
CA GLU A 54 -3.28 -10.28 -1.18
C GLU A 54 -1.77 -10.13 -0.93
N ASN A 55 -0.83 -10.62 -1.75
CA ASN A 55 0.58 -10.66 -1.32
C ASN A 55 1.65 -10.16 -2.32
N ALA A 56 1.30 -9.76 -3.55
CA ALA A 56 2.30 -9.37 -4.57
C ALA A 56 2.08 -7.96 -5.16
N ALA A 57 1.47 -7.05 -4.41
CA ALA A 57 0.96 -5.80 -4.98
C ALA A 57 2.03 -4.69 -5.05
N VAL A 58 2.70 -4.37 -3.94
CA VAL A 58 3.54 -3.16 -3.85
C VAL A 58 4.72 -3.19 -4.82
N SER A 59 5.42 -4.32 -4.90
CA SER A 59 6.59 -4.46 -5.79
C SER A 59 6.22 -4.31 -7.27
N CYS A 60 5.05 -4.80 -7.69
CA CYS A 60 4.53 -4.58 -9.03
C CYS A 60 4.18 -3.11 -9.29
N LEU A 61 3.57 -2.43 -8.31
CA LEU A 61 3.26 -1.00 -8.40
C LEU A 61 4.54 -0.16 -8.49
N VAL A 62 5.53 -0.45 -7.65
CA VAL A 62 6.85 0.19 -7.66
C VAL A 62 7.55 -0.03 -9.00
N GLY A 63 7.55 -1.25 -9.53
CA GLY A 63 8.13 -1.55 -10.83
C GLY A 63 7.45 -0.78 -11.96
N ALA A 64 6.11 -0.71 -11.96
CA ALA A 64 5.35 0.06 -12.93
C ALA A 64 5.65 1.57 -12.84
N LEU A 65 5.75 2.12 -11.62
CA LEU A 65 6.09 3.52 -11.40
C LEU A 65 7.52 3.84 -11.86
N ARG A 66 8.50 2.99 -11.56
CA ARG A 66 9.89 3.12 -12.04
C ARG A 66 9.96 3.05 -13.57
N GLY A 67 9.16 2.18 -14.20
CA GLY A 67 9.00 2.11 -15.65
C GLY A 67 8.40 3.38 -16.29
N CYS A 68 7.61 4.12 -15.52
CA CYS A 68 7.08 5.44 -15.89
C CYS A 68 7.98 6.61 -15.47
N GLN A 69 9.22 6.37 -15.02
CA GLN A 69 10.16 7.37 -14.50
C GLN A 69 9.70 8.08 -13.21
N LEU A 70 8.67 7.56 -12.53
CA LEU A 70 8.12 8.08 -11.28
C LEU A 70 8.87 7.52 -10.07
N ASN A 71 10.20 7.61 -10.10
CA ASN A 71 11.08 6.99 -9.11
C ASN A 71 10.80 7.54 -7.70
N VAL A 72 10.66 8.86 -7.55
CA VAL A 72 10.35 9.50 -6.26
C VAL A 72 9.04 8.98 -5.66
N VAL A 73 8.02 8.76 -6.50
CA VAL A 73 6.72 8.22 -6.07
C VAL A 73 6.85 6.75 -5.68
N ALA A 74 7.69 5.99 -6.40
CA ALA A 74 7.97 4.60 -6.12
C ALA A 74 8.66 4.44 -4.76
N ASP A 75 9.73 5.21 -4.51
CA ASP A 75 10.46 5.19 -3.24
C ASP A 75 9.55 5.53 -2.06
N LEU A 76 8.68 6.54 -2.20
CA LEU A 76 7.76 6.92 -1.13
C LEU A 76 6.72 5.83 -0.79
N ILE A 77 6.23 5.10 -1.79
CA ILE A 77 5.30 3.98 -1.57
C ILE A 77 6.00 2.81 -0.88
N GLU A 78 7.25 2.53 -1.24
CA GLU A 78 8.06 1.52 -0.55
C GLU A 78 8.26 1.89 0.93
N GLU A 79 8.54 3.16 1.22
CA GLU A 79 8.70 3.65 2.59
C GLU A 79 7.40 3.56 3.41
N ASP A 80 6.25 3.97 2.87
CA ASP A 80 4.94 3.88 3.55
C ASP A 80 4.59 2.42 3.88
N GLN A 81 4.87 1.50 2.96
CA GLN A 81 4.64 0.07 3.17
C GLN A 81 5.56 -0.52 4.23
N ARG A 82 6.84 -0.16 4.22
CA ARG A 82 7.80 -0.55 5.25
C ARG A 82 7.39 -0.02 6.64
N ALA A 83 6.96 1.25 6.71
CA ALA A 83 6.48 1.87 7.93
C ALA A 83 5.22 1.18 8.49
N ARG A 84 4.31 0.74 7.61
CA ARG A 84 3.11 -0.02 7.99
C ARG A 84 3.43 -1.45 8.42
N ALA A 85 4.37 -2.12 7.76
CA ALA A 85 4.83 -3.45 8.15
C ALA A 85 5.47 -3.44 9.55
N LEU A 86 6.25 -2.39 9.86
CA LEU A 86 6.82 -2.19 11.20
C LEU A 86 5.75 -1.98 12.29
N GLN A 87 4.66 -1.29 11.97
CA GLN A 87 3.53 -1.10 12.89
C GLN A 87 2.71 -2.39 13.08
N SER A 88 2.57 -3.20 12.02
CA SER A 88 1.89 -4.51 12.08
C SER A 88 2.70 -5.57 12.85
N GLY A 89 4.02 -5.40 12.99
CA GLY A 89 4.91 -6.30 13.72
C GLY A 89 4.93 -6.10 15.24
N SER A 90 4.23 -5.10 15.76
CA SER A 90 4.14 -4.82 17.21
C SER A 90 2.82 -5.32 17.82
N ALA A 91 2.47 -6.58 17.54
CA ALA A 91 1.54 -7.32 18.38
C ALA A 91 2.37 -8.13 19.39
N ASN A 92 2.59 -7.51 20.54
CA ASN A 92 3.26 -8.04 21.72
C ASN A 92 2.74 -9.44 22.13
N PRO A 93 3.57 -10.51 22.12
CA PRO A 93 3.26 -11.73 22.84
C PRO A 93 4.04 -11.73 24.16
N GLY A 94 3.53 -11.04 25.18
CA GLY A 94 4.27 -10.98 26.44
C GLY A 94 3.80 -10.02 27.52
N SER A 95 2.58 -9.49 27.47
CA SER A 95 1.96 -8.96 28.70
C SER A 95 1.22 -10.10 29.39
N PHE A 96 1.97 -11.06 29.95
CA PHE A 96 1.43 -11.94 30.99
C PHE A 96 1.72 -11.23 32.31
N THR A 97 0.72 -10.52 32.81
CA THR A 97 0.69 -10.08 34.22
C THR A 97 0.72 -11.33 35.08
N ALA A 98 1.92 -11.75 35.47
CA ALA A 98 2.10 -12.70 36.54
C ALA A 98 1.79 -11.95 37.85
N TRP A 99 0.53 -12.06 38.28
CA TRP A 99 0.14 -12.15 39.69
C TRP A 99 1.32 -12.47 40.64
N ASP A 100 1.85 -11.47 41.33
CA ASP A 100 2.59 -11.71 42.56
C ASP A 100 1.55 -12.03 43.64
N SER A 101 1.11 -13.29 43.66
CA SER A 101 0.38 -13.85 44.78
C SER A 101 1.35 -14.01 45.93
N GLY A 102 1.29 -13.06 46.87
CA GLY A 102 2.03 -13.15 48.12
C GLY A 102 1.76 -14.48 48.82
N SER A 103 2.82 -15.11 49.33
CA SER A 103 2.81 -15.82 50.62
C SER A 103 4.21 -16.21 51.06
N ALA A 104 4.62 -15.56 52.16
CA ALA A 104 5.30 -16.08 53.35
C ALA A 104 6.59 -16.90 53.21
N ALA A 105 7.65 -16.46 53.91
CA ALA A 105 8.35 -17.27 54.91
C ALA A 105 9.43 -16.49 55.71
N LEU A 106 9.31 -16.60 57.04
CA LEU A 106 10.37 -16.82 58.04
C LEU A 106 11.44 -15.74 58.31
N GLY A 107 11.50 -15.28 59.56
CA GLY A 107 12.78 -14.96 60.18
C GLY A 107 12.75 -14.03 61.39
N ALA A 108 13.39 -14.51 62.45
CA ALA A 108 14.07 -13.80 63.53
C ALA A 108 13.22 -13.27 64.71
N SER A 109 13.65 -13.40 65.97
CA SER A 109 14.65 -14.20 66.69
C SER A 109 14.42 -13.90 68.18
#